data_AF-A0A9E6CVB7-F1
#
_entry.id   AF-A0A9E6CVB7-F1
#
_cell.length_a   1.000
_cell.length_b   1.000
_cell.length_c   1.000
_cell.angle_alpha   90.00
_cell.angle_beta   90.00
_cell.angle_gamma   90.00
#
_symmetry.space_group_name_H-M   'P 1'
#
loop_
_entity.id
_entity.type
_entity.pdbx_description
1 polymer ?
#
loop_
_entity_poly.entity_id
_entity_poly.type
_entity_poly.pdbx_seq_one_letter_code
_entity_poly.pdbx_strand_id
1 'polypeptide(L)'
;MHEEKCSHIWEMVDVIPCFIITEKCYHCGKIATYFSTEHTPPIEEYREGVHLWNFMGSAQSIKFNLKCTKCDKLEKFDELLGVMMCTGCDEKCEVNVLLKKLEPKRTWIYVAFGYLPIDEKKQLSPKQISILEDYFNQRRKSSKSTIKIVSHKLVNNIANCYAEIIKDVDMLCLTLPEK
;
A
#
# COMPACT_ATOMS: atom_id res chain seq x y z
N MET A 1 -15.04 -28.52 14.75
CA MET A 1 -14.20 -27.32 14.91
C MET A 1 -15.05 -26.13 14.53
N HIS A 2 -15.57 -25.40 15.50
CA HIS A 2 -16.34 -24.20 15.22
C HIS A 2 -15.39 -23.10 14.73
N GLU A 3 -15.55 -22.67 13.48
CA GLU A 3 -15.15 -21.33 13.07
C GLU A 3 -16.04 -20.35 13.85
N GLU A 4 -15.68 -20.12 15.12
CA GLU A 4 -16.25 -19.01 15.87
C GLU A 4 -15.91 -17.73 15.11
N LYS A 5 -16.92 -16.90 14.85
CA LYS A 5 -16.80 -15.59 14.21
C LYS A 5 -15.93 -14.70 15.10
N CYS A 6 -14.62 -14.85 14.98
CA CYS A 6 -13.66 -14.07 15.75
C CYS A 6 -13.78 -12.60 15.33
N SER A 7 -14.07 -11.74 16.31
CA SER A 7 -13.99 -10.29 16.14
C SER A 7 -12.52 -9.87 16.16
N HIS A 8 -11.83 -10.09 15.03
CA HIS A 8 -10.39 -9.94 14.92
C HIS A 8 -9.89 -8.61 15.49
N ILE A 9 -8.83 -8.69 16.29
CA ILE A 9 -7.97 -7.56 16.66
C ILE A 9 -6.62 -7.88 16.06
N TRP A 10 -6.13 -7.00 15.18
CA TRP A 10 -4.93 -7.23 14.41
C TRP A 10 -3.75 -6.50 15.05
N GLU A 11 -2.60 -7.15 15.07
CA GLU A 11 -1.32 -6.54 15.38
C GLU A 11 -0.35 -6.75 14.22
N MET A 12 0.51 -5.76 14.00
CA MET A 12 1.55 -5.83 13.00
C MET A 12 2.71 -6.68 13.52
N VAL A 13 3.15 -7.66 12.73
CA VAL A 13 4.25 -8.57 13.06
C VAL A 13 5.21 -8.67 11.88
N ASP A 14 6.41 -9.22 12.13
CA ASP A 14 7.46 -9.40 11.12
C ASP A 14 7.80 -8.09 10.37
N VAL A 15 7.90 -6.99 11.11
CA VAL A 15 8.13 -5.66 10.54
C VAL A 15 9.58 -5.53 10.08
N ILE A 16 9.76 -5.24 8.79
CA ILE A 16 11.07 -5.08 8.16
C ILE A 16 11.11 -3.72 7.45
N PRO A 17 11.90 -2.76 7.94
CA PRO A 17 12.17 -1.51 7.24
C PRO A 17 12.82 -1.75 5.88
N CYS A 18 12.43 -0.97 4.89
CA CYS A 18 12.91 -1.16 3.53
C CYS A 18 12.78 0.07 2.64
N PHE A 19 13.27 -0.09 1.41
CA PHE A 19 12.96 0.77 0.29
C PHE A 19 12.17 0.01 -0.77
N ILE A 20 11.18 0.68 -1.33
CA ILE A 20 10.56 0.32 -2.60
C ILE A 20 11.39 0.98 -3.69
N ILE A 21 11.96 0.17 -4.56
CA ILE A 21 12.71 0.64 -5.74
C ILE A 21 11.77 0.63 -6.93
N THR A 22 11.80 1.70 -7.71
CA THR A 22 11.11 1.78 -9.00
C THR A 22 12.13 1.92 -10.10
N GLU A 23 11.99 1.09 -11.12
CA GLU A 23 12.85 1.07 -12.30
C GLU A 23 12.02 1.12 -13.57
N LYS A 24 12.62 1.64 -14.62
CA LYS A 24 12.01 1.70 -15.95
C LYS A 24 12.97 1.16 -16.99
N CYS A 25 12.48 0.28 -17.85
CA CYS A 25 13.24 -0.21 -18.98
C CYS A 25 13.38 0.90 -20.02
N TYR A 26 14.61 1.23 -20.42
CA TYR A 26 14.90 2.23 -21.44
C TYR A 26 14.29 1.86 -22.80
N HIS A 27 14.32 0.58 -23.18
CA HIS A 27 13.89 0.14 -24.51
C HIS A 27 12.37 0.08 -24.69
N CYS A 28 11.63 -0.42 -23.71
CA CYS A 28 10.19 -0.64 -23.83
C CYS A 28 9.33 0.22 -22.89
N GLY A 29 9.96 0.98 -22.00
CA GLY A 29 9.26 1.83 -21.04
C GLY A 29 8.53 1.08 -19.92
N LYS A 30 8.64 -0.25 -19.85
CA LYS A 30 8.06 -1.08 -18.77
C LYS A 30 8.56 -0.58 -17.42
N ILE A 31 7.66 -0.52 -16.43
CA ILE A 31 7.98 -0.15 -15.05
C ILE A 31 7.95 -1.40 -14.19
N ALA A 32 9.00 -1.58 -13.38
CA ALA A 32 9.10 -2.64 -12.39
C ALA A 32 9.30 -2.03 -11.01
N THR A 33 8.79 -2.72 -9.99
CA THR A 33 9.06 -2.37 -8.61
C THR A 33 9.53 -3.60 -7.84
N TYR A 34 10.42 -3.39 -6.88
CA TYR A 34 10.88 -4.42 -5.96
C TYR A 34 11.26 -3.80 -4.62
N PHE A 35 11.51 -4.69 -3.67
CA PHE A 35 11.88 -4.36 -2.31
C PHE A 35 13.38 -4.48 -2.13
N SER A 36 13.99 -3.52 -1.45
CA SER A 36 15.37 -3.59 -0.98
C SER A 36 15.46 -3.31 0.52
N THR A 37 16.13 -4.20 1.26
CA THR A 37 16.56 -3.98 2.65
C THR A 37 17.91 -3.29 2.77
N GLU A 38 18.55 -2.98 1.65
CA GLU A 38 19.86 -2.34 1.67
C GLU A 38 19.74 -0.92 2.22
N HIS A 39 20.76 -0.51 2.96
CA HIS A 39 20.76 0.81 3.60
C HIS A 39 20.81 1.95 2.58
N THR A 40 21.34 1.66 1.39
CA THR A 40 21.37 2.55 0.23
C THR A 40 20.68 1.83 -0.92
N PRO A 41 19.66 2.42 -1.55
CA PRO A 41 19.04 1.88 -2.75
C PRO A 41 20.07 1.55 -3.84
N PRO A 42 19.97 0.41 -4.53
CA PRO A 42 20.74 0.17 -5.74
C PRO A 42 20.27 1.16 -6.82
N ILE A 43 21.20 1.97 -7.34
CA ILE A 43 20.92 3.02 -8.34
C ILE A 43 21.56 2.67 -9.71
N GLU A 44 22.27 1.55 -9.79
CA GLU A 44 23.03 1.16 -10.98
C GLU A 44 22.10 0.71 -12.12
N GLU A 45 22.43 1.12 -13.34
CA GLU A 45 21.81 0.59 -14.55
C GLU A 45 22.30 -0.84 -14.78
N TYR A 46 21.39 -1.76 -15.12
CA TYR A 46 21.75 -3.13 -15.45
C TYR A 46 20.92 -3.69 -16.60
N ARG A 47 21.42 -4.77 -17.20
CA ARG A 47 20.74 -5.52 -18.25
C ARG A 47 20.18 -6.81 -17.70
N GLU A 48 18.91 -7.07 -18.00
CA GLU A 48 18.25 -8.32 -17.73
C GLU A 48 17.54 -8.79 -19.01
N GLY A 49 18.10 -9.80 -19.66
CA GLY A 49 17.63 -10.27 -20.97
C GLY A 49 17.61 -9.13 -22.01
N VAL A 50 16.42 -8.79 -22.48
CA VAL A 50 16.20 -7.71 -23.48
C VAL A 50 15.94 -6.34 -22.85
N HIS A 51 15.91 -6.25 -21.52
CA HIS A 51 15.61 -5.03 -20.79
C HIS A 51 16.89 -4.35 -20.29
N LEU A 52 16.92 -3.02 -20.41
CA LEU A 52 17.93 -2.15 -19.84
C LEU A 52 17.26 -1.32 -18.75
N TRP A 53 17.40 -1.73 -17.50
CA TRP A 53 16.69 -1.18 -16.35
C TRP A 53 17.41 0.04 -15.80
N ASN A 54 16.70 1.16 -15.76
CA ASN A 54 17.18 2.42 -15.20
C ASN A 54 16.43 2.72 -13.89
N PHE A 55 17.18 3.11 -12.86
CA PHE A 55 16.63 3.59 -11.60
C PHE A 55 15.76 4.84 -11.82
N MET A 56 14.54 4.82 -11.29
CA MET A 56 13.62 5.96 -11.37
C MET A 56 13.40 6.63 -10.03
N GLY A 57 13.53 5.90 -8.94
CA GLY A 57 13.34 6.44 -7.60
C GLY A 57 13.22 5.36 -6.55
N SER A 58 13.31 5.80 -5.30
CA SER A 58 13.12 4.95 -4.14
C SER A 58 12.22 5.64 -3.13
N ALA A 59 11.41 4.87 -2.43
CA ALA A 59 10.61 5.35 -1.31
C ALA A 59 10.80 4.43 -0.10
N GLN A 60 10.96 5.02 1.08
CA GLN A 60 11.02 4.25 2.32
C GLN A 60 9.66 3.64 2.63
N SER A 61 9.66 2.37 3.04
CA SER A 61 8.47 1.60 3.39
C SER A 61 8.78 0.59 4.50
N ILE A 62 7.80 -0.21 4.85
CA ILE A 62 7.93 -1.37 5.72
C ILE A 62 7.23 -2.57 5.08
N LYS A 63 7.83 -3.76 5.20
CA LYS A 63 7.12 -5.03 4.99
C LYS A 63 6.62 -5.53 6.35
N PHE A 64 5.41 -6.07 6.39
CA PHE A 64 4.81 -6.59 7.62
C PHE A 64 3.76 -7.65 7.30
N ASN A 65 3.39 -8.42 8.33
CA ASN A 65 2.22 -9.30 8.34
C ASN A 65 1.25 -8.83 9.44
N LEU A 66 0.00 -9.34 9.41
CA LEU A 66 -0.95 -9.10 10.48
C LEU A 66 -1.28 -10.40 11.20
N LYS A 67 -1.15 -10.40 12.52
CA LYS A 67 -1.56 -11.51 13.38
C LYS A 67 -2.77 -11.09 14.21
N CYS A 68 -3.76 -11.98 14.34
CA CYS A 68 -4.87 -11.73 15.23
C CYS A 68 -4.50 -12.11 16.67
N THR A 69 -4.64 -11.16 17.59
CA THR A 69 -4.31 -11.38 19.03
C THR A 69 -5.33 -12.26 19.77
N LYS A 70 -6.48 -12.56 19.15
CA LYS A 70 -7.55 -13.37 19.75
C LYS A 70 -7.54 -14.83 19.33
N CYS A 71 -7.24 -15.10 18.05
CA CYS A 71 -7.33 -16.44 17.47
C CYS A 71 -6.04 -16.88 16.78
N ASP A 72 -4.95 -16.14 16.94
CA ASP A 72 -3.63 -16.40 16.38
C ASP A 72 -3.55 -16.50 14.85
N LYS A 73 -4.64 -16.18 14.14
CA LYS A 73 -4.67 -16.17 12.67
C LYS A 73 -3.61 -15.21 12.13
N LEU A 74 -2.74 -15.72 11.28
CA LEU A 74 -1.75 -14.93 10.54
C LEU A 74 -2.25 -14.67 9.11
N GLU A 75 -2.31 -13.40 8.73
CA GLU A 75 -2.50 -12.97 7.34
C GLU A 75 -1.18 -12.43 6.79
N LYS A 76 -0.69 -13.08 5.73
CA LYS A 76 0.54 -12.69 5.06
C LYS A 76 0.26 -11.66 3.97
N PHE A 77 1.14 -10.68 3.87
CA PHE A 77 1.06 -9.60 2.87
C PHE A 77 2.28 -9.63 1.95
N ASP A 78 2.61 -10.82 1.43
CA ASP A 78 3.76 -11.00 0.54
C ASP A 78 3.67 -10.18 -0.74
N GLU A 79 2.45 -9.93 -1.22
CA GLU A 79 2.17 -9.12 -2.40
C GLU A 79 1.99 -7.62 -2.10
N LEU A 80 1.98 -7.20 -0.83
CA LEU A 80 1.85 -5.79 -0.46
C LEU A 80 3.20 -5.10 -0.59
N LEU A 81 3.24 -4.08 -1.44
CA LEU A 81 4.41 -3.21 -1.56
C LEU A 81 4.26 -1.98 -0.66
N GLY A 82 3.06 -1.42 -0.60
CA GLY A 82 2.76 -0.31 0.29
C GLY A 82 1.30 0.12 0.24
N VAL A 83 1.00 1.12 1.07
CA VAL A 83 -0.30 1.79 1.12
C VAL A 83 -0.07 3.29 0.91
N MET A 84 -0.82 3.88 0.01
CA MET A 84 -0.67 5.28 -0.44
C MET A 84 -1.95 6.07 -0.22
N MET A 85 -1.87 7.27 0.35
CA MET A 85 -3.03 8.15 0.49
C MET A 85 -3.41 8.76 -0.87
N CYS A 86 -4.69 8.73 -1.23
CA CYS A 86 -5.16 9.50 -2.38
C CYS A 86 -5.20 11.00 -2.04
N THR A 87 -4.46 11.81 -2.81
CA THR A 87 -4.39 13.27 -2.68
C THR A 87 -5.25 14.01 -3.72
N GLY A 88 -5.96 13.28 -4.59
CA GLY A 88 -6.83 13.85 -5.61
C GLY A 88 -6.12 14.34 -6.88
N CYS A 89 -4.99 13.72 -7.26
CA CYS A 89 -4.14 14.14 -8.38
C CYS A 89 -4.79 14.11 -9.77
N ASP A 90 -5.80 13.27 -10.00
CA ASP A 90 -6.55 13.18 -11.26
C ASP A 90 -8.06 13.18 -10.97
N GLU A 91 -8.79 14.16 -11.51
CA GLU A 91 -10.25 14.30 -11.32
C GLU A 91 -11.07 13.15 -11.92
N LYS A 92 -10.53 12.47 -12.93
CA LYS A 92 -11.18 11.34 -13.60
C LYS A 92 -10.80 9.99 -12.99
N CYS A 93 -9.91 9.97 -12.00
CA CYS A 93 -9.53 8.75 -11.30
C CYS A 93 -10.66 8.28 -10.38
N GLU A 94 -11.01 6.99 -10.45
CA GLU A 94 -12.11 6.43 -9.66
C GLU A 94 -11.86 6.59 -8.15
N VAL A 95 -10.59 6.52 -7.72
CA VAL A 95 -10.22 6.78 -6.32
C VAL A 95 -10.51 8.22 -5.92
N ASN A 96 -10.30 9.21 -6.80
CA ASN A 96 -10.59 10.61 -6.51
C ASN A 96 -12.11 10.88 -6.49
N VAL A 97 -12.85 10.25 -7.41
CA VAL A 97 -14.32 10.27 -7.38
C VAL A 97 -14.84 9.70 -6.05
N LEU A 98 -14.24 8.60 -5.59
CA LEU A 98 -14.58 8.00 -4.29
C LEU A 98 -14.18 8.90 -3.11
N LEU A 99 -13.02 9.56 -3.18
CA LEU A 99 -12.55 10.53 -2.19
C LEU A 99 -13.57 11.66 -2.02
N LYS A 100 -13.93 12.35 -3.11
CA LYS A 100 -14.92 13.45 -3.09
C LYS A 100 -16.28 12.98 -2.53
N LYS A 101 -16.69 11.73 -2.81
CA LYS A 101 -17.95 11.15 -2.30
C LYS A 101 -17.93 10.88 -0.80
N LEU A 102 -16.78 10.50 -0.24
CA LEU A 102 -16.65 10.08 1.15
C LEU A 102 -16.04 11.15 2.07
N GLU A 103 -15.53 12.25 1.50
CA GLU A 103 -15.03 13.42 2.24
C GLU A 103 -16.05 14.00 3.24
N PRO A 104 -17.36 14.15 2.93
CA PRO A 104 -18.35 14.63 3.91
C PRO A 104 -18.49 13.70 5.14
N LYS A 105 -18.12 12.43 4.99
CA LYS A 105 -18.12 11.43 6.07
C LYS A 105 -16.77 11.33 6.78
N ARG A 106 -15.82 12.22 6.46
CA ARG A 106 -14.46 12.25 7.00
C ARG A 106 -13.72 10.93 6.78
N THR A 107 -13.90 10.32 5.62
CA THR A 107 -13.20 9.08 5.26
C THR A 107 -12.02 9.37 4.34
N TRP A 108 -10.84 8.91 4.74
CA TRP A 108 -9.61 8.99 3.96
C TRP A 108 -9.49 7.77 3.05
N ILE A 109 -9.14 7.98 1.78
CA ILE A 109 -8.99 6.88 0.82
C ILE A 109 -7.51 6.54 0.67
N TYR A 110 -7.22 5.26 0.85
CA TYR A 110 -5.90 4.68 0.74
C TYR A 110 -5.89 3.61 -0.32
N VAL A 111 -4.86 3.58 -1.15
CA VAL A 111 -4.67 2.58 -2.19
C VAL A 111 -3.64 1.58 -1.70
N ALA A 112 -4.03 0.31 -1.58
CA ALA A 112 -3.10 -0.80 -1.41
C ALA A 112 -2.59 -1.24 -2.78
N PHE A 113 -1.28 -1.21 -2.98
CA PHE A 113 -0.63 -1.60 -4.22
C PHE A 113 0.41 -2.69 -3.98
N GLY A 114 0.52 -3.57 -4.98
CA GLY A 114 1.53 -4.62 -5.03
C GLY A 114 2.63 -4.29 -6.03
N TYR A 115 3.37 -5.33 -6.42
CA TYR A 115 4.49 -5.20 -7.36
C TYR A 115 4.02 -4.88 -8.79
N LEU A 116 4.84 -4.11 -9.50
CA LEU A 116 4.73 -3.86 -10.93
C LEU A 116 5.67 -4.80 -11.71
N PRO A 117 5.33 -5.19 -12.94
CA PRO A 117 4.07 -4.91 -13.66
C PRO A 117 2.86 -5.67 -13.09
N ILE A 118 1.68 -5.04 -13.04
CA ILE A 118 0.47 -5.62 -12.43
C ILE A 118 0.08 -6.95 -13.07
N ASP A 119 0.13 -7.03 -14.40
CA ASP A 119 -0.31 -8.21 -15.16
C ASP A 119 0.65 -9.41 -15.05
N GLU A 120 1.87 -9.17 -14.54
CA GLU A 120 2.91 -10.18 -14.40
C GLU A 120 3.11 -10.62 -12.94
N LYS A 121 2.48 -9.92 -12.00
CA LYS A 121 2.69 -10.10 -10.56
C LYS A 121 1.37 -10.42 -9.88
N LYS A 122 1.41 -11.35 -8.92
CA LYS A 122 0.26 -11.61 -8.05
C LYS A 122 -0.05 -10.36 -7.23
N GLN A 123 -1.33 -10.03 -7.17
CA GLN A 123 -1.83 -8.86 -6.47
C GLN A 123 -2.61 -9.25 -5.21
N LEU A 124 -2.81 -8.27 -4.32
CA LEU A 124 -3.60 -8.47 -3.12
C LEU A 124 -5.03 -8.91 -3.44
N SER A 125 -5.51 -9.88 -2.67
CA SER A 125 -6.90 -10.33 -2.71
C SER A 125 -7.85 -9.32 -2.05
N PRO A 126 -9.14 -9.31 -2.39
CA PRO A 126 -10.14 -8.50 -1.70
C PRO A 126 -10.19 -8.74 -0.18
N LYS A 127 -9.94 -9.98 0.24
CA LYS A 127 -9.85 -10.38 1.66
C LYS A 127 -8.70 -9.67 2.37
N GLN A 128 -7.50 -9.69 1.77
CA GLN A 128 -6.33 -8.99 2.32
C GLN A 128 -6.59 -7.48 2.44
N ILE A 129 -7.21 -6.86 1.44
CA ILE A 129 -7.59 -5.43 1.47
C ILE A 129 -8.56 -5.15 2.63
N SER A 130 -9.57 -6.00 2.82
CA SER A 130 -10.51 -5.87 3.94
C SER A 130 -9.82 -5.98 5.31
N ILE A 131 -8.85 -6.88 5.45
CA ILE A 131 -8.09 -7.06 6.69
C ILE A 131 -7.20 -5.84 6.98
N LEU A 132 -6.58 -5.24 5.95
CA LEU A 132 -5.87 -3.97 6.12
C LEU A 132 -6.82 -2.86 6.57
N GLU A 133 -7.99 -2.75 5.94
CA GLU A 133 -8.99 -1.75 6.33
C GLU A 133 -9.43 -1.92 7.79
N ASP A 134 -9.67 -3.16 8.22
CA ASP A 134 -9.99 -3.49 9.62
C ASP A 134 -8.87 -3.05 10.58
N TYR A 135 -7.61 -3.38 10.26
CA TYR A 135 -6.45 -3.01 11.07
C TYR A 135 -6.34 -1.49 11.25
N PHE A 136 -6.36 -0.72 10.16
CA PHE A 136 -6.18 0.73 10.23
C PHE A 136 -7.38 1.46 10.87
N ASN A 137 -8.57 0.87 10.83
CA ASN A 137 -9.73 1.42 11.53
C ASN A 137 -9.83 0.96 13.00
N GLN A 138 -9.10 -0.07 13.45
CA GLN A 138 -9.29 -0.63 14.79
C GLN A 138 -9.01 0.40 15.90
N ARG A 139 -8.01 1.27 15.72
CA ARG A 139 -7.63 2.34 16.65
C ARG A 139 -8.41 3.65 16.43
N ARG A 140 -9.12 3.76 15.30
CA ARG A 140 -9.91 4.96 14.92
C ARG A 140 -11.37 4.88 15.35
N LYS A 141 -11.78 3.84 16.08
CA LYS A 141 -13.16 3.68 16.56
C LYS A 141 -13.65 4.82 17.46
N SER A 142 -12.74 5.55 18.12
CA SER A 142 -13.04 6.76 18.89
C SER A 142 -12.95 8.06 18.07
N SER A 143 -12.44 8.00 16.83
CA SER A 143 -12.33 9.13 15.93
C SER A 143 -13.62 9.32 15.13
N LYS A 144 -13.89 10.58 14.73
CA LYS A 144 -14.93 10.90 13.74
C LYS A 144 -14.50 10.61 12.30
N SER A 145 -13.25 10.19 12.08
CA SER A 145 -12.69 9.89 10.76
C SER A 145 -12.44 8.39 10.58
N THR A 146 -12.60 7.92 9.34
CA THR A 146 -12.39 6.51 8.95
C THR A 146 -11.40 6.40 7.82
N ILE A 147 -10.85 5.21 7.62
CA ILE A 147 -9.97 4.88 6.49
C ILE A 147 -10.72 3.91 5.58
N LYS A 148 -10.70 4.15 4.26
CA LYS A 148 -11.13 3.20 3.25
C LYS A 148 -9.92 2.73 2.48
N ILE A 149 -9.68 1.43 2.42
CA ILE A 149 -8.60 0.86 1.63
C ILE A 149 -9.17 0.27 0.36
N VAL A 150 -8.59 0.65 -0.77
CA VAL A 150 -9.00 0.19 -2.10
C VAL A 150 -7.85 -0.45 -2.84
N SER A 151 -8.20 -1.25 -3.84
CA SER A 151 -7.22 -1.87 -4.73
C SER A 151 -6.66 -0.84 -5.71
N HIS A 152 -5.39 -1.01 -6.09
CA HIS A 152 -4.78 -0.29 -7.22
C HIS A 152 -5.60 -0.34 -8.52
N LYS A 153 -6.52 -1.31 -8.69
CA LYS A 153 -7.38 -1.43 -9.87
C LYS A 153 -8.29 -0.22 -10.11
N LEU A 154 -8.56 0.57 -9.06
CA LEU A 154 -9.35 1.81 -9.18
C LEU A 154 -8.50 3.01 -9.63
N VAL A 155 -7.18 2.83 -9.79
CA VAL A 155 -6.25 3.90 -10.19
C VAL A 155 -6.04 3.85 -11.69
N ASN A 156 -6.34 4.96 -12.38
CA ASN A 156 -6.17 5.08 -13.83
C ASN A 156 -4.72 4.89 -14.28
N ASN A 157 -3.77 5.49 -13.56
CA ASN A 157 -2.35 5.37 -13.85
C ASN A 157 -1.55 5.41 -12.55
N ILE A 158 -1.12 4.24 -12.10
CA ILE A 158 -0.36 4.09 -10.86
C ILE A 158 1.01 4.77 -10.91
N ALA A 159 1.62 4.85 -12.10
CA ALA A 159 2.94 5.47 -12.28
C ALA A 159 2.91 6.99 -12.08
N ASN A 160 1.74 7.61 -12.27
CA ASN A 160 1.52 9.05 -12.06
C ASN A 160 0.85 9.35 -10.71
N CYS A 161 0.65 8.34 -9.86
CA CYS A 161 0.02 8.52 -8.57
C CYS A 161 1.06 9.05 -7.57
N TYR A 162 1.12 10.37 -7.42
CA TYR A 162 1.94 11.03 -6.41
C TYR A 162 1.25 10.93 -5.04
N ALA A 163 1.74 10.04 -4.20
CA ALA A 163 1.26 9.88 -2.84
C ALA A 163 2.42 9.55 -1.90
N GLU A 164 2.28 9.98 -0.66
CA GLU A 164 3.19 9.55 0.41
C GLU A 164 2.95 8.06 0.69
N ILE A 165 4.02 7.27 0.55
CA ILE A 165 4.05 5.90 1.04
C ILE A 165 4.20 5.99 2.55
N ILE A 166 3.24 5.39 3.24
CA ILE A 166 3.17 5.58 4.69
C ILE A 166 4.27 4.83 5.39
N LYS A 167 5.01 5.57 6.21
CA LYS A 167 5.77 5.03 7.34
C LYS A 167 4.82 4.95 8.53
N ASP A 168 4.85 3.84 9.26
CA ASP A 168 3.99 3.51 10.41
C ASP A 168 3.76 4.64 11.44
N VAL A 169 4.64 5.65 11.46
CA VAL A 169 4.60 6.80 12.37
C VAL A 169 3.34 7.67 12.22
N ASP A 170 2.83 7.87 11.00
CA ASP A 170 1.75 8.87 10.77
C ASP A 170 0.34 8.27 10.80
N MET A 171 0.15 6.99 10.47
CA MET A 171 -1.18 6.36 10.49
C MET A 171 -1.71 6.07 11.89
N LEU A 172 -0.80 6.01 12.88
CA LEU A 172 -1.12 5.93 14.31
C LEU A 172 -1.37 7.31 14.94
N CYS A 173 -1.04 8.39 14.23
CA CYS A 173 -1.32 9.74 14.69
C CYS A 173 -2.83 9.99 14.63
N LEU A 174 -3.41 10.27 15.80
CA LEU A 174 -4.84 10.61 15.95
C LEU A 174 -5.15 12.04 15.46
N THR A 175 -4.11 12.81 15.17
CA THR A 175 -4.17 14.18 14.67
C THR A 175 -4.09 14.20 13.15
N LEU A 176 -4.78 15.18 12.55
CA LEU A 176 -4.74 15.43 11.11
C LEU A 176 -3.34 15.91 10.71
N PRO A 177 -2.77 15.44 9.58
CA PRO A 177 -1.61 16.10 9.00
C PRO A 177 -1.99 17.53 8.61
N GLU A 178 -1.22 18.51 9.07
CA GLU A 178 -1.40 19.92 8.71
C GLU A 178 -1.02 20.11 7.24
N LYS A 179 -1.84 20.90 6.52
CA LYS A 179 -1.62 21.22 5.10
C LYS A 179 -0.45 22.18 4.92
#